data_AF-A0A4S8QBP0-F1
#
_entry.id   AF-A0A4S8QBP0-F1
#
_cell.length_a   1.000
_cell.length_b   1.000
_cell.length_c   1.000
_cell.angle_alpha   90.00
_cell.angle_beta   90.00
_cell.angle_gamma   90.00
#
_symmetry.space_group_name_H-M   'P 1'
#
loop_
_entity.id
_entity.type
_entity.pdbx_description
1 polymer ?
#
loop_
_entity_poly.entity_id
_entity_poly.type
_entity_poly.pdbx_seq_one_letter_code
_entity_poly.pdbx_strand_id
1 'polypeptide(L)'
;MRELIGKLESSDDPSAAALRVIDHFDRLVEERATAAAVVRAMAALAGCPAGLHDAERGVVRRFDPAGRRLPDTEHVSSARLAVPGRIGTRVWLERPDAAADPLDSLLLERAARTVQALN
;
A
#
# COMPACT_ATOMS: atom_id res chain seq x y z
N MET A 1 1.14 25.13 28.85
CA MET A 1 1.53 24.23 27.74
C MET A 1 0.28 23.55 27.19
N ARG A 2 -0.43 24.17 26.23
CA ARG A 2 -1.62 23.54 25.61
C ARG A 2 -1.91 24.01 24.17
N GLU A 3 -0.90 24.52 23.46
CA GLU A 3 -1.05 25.17 22.15
C GLU A 3 -0.13 24.59 21.06
N LEU A 4 0.09 23.27 21.08
CA LEU A 4 0.81 22.56 20.00
C LEU A 4 0.00 21.41 19.38
N ILE A 5 -1.15 21.03 19.95
CA ILE A 5 -1.94 19.88 19.48
C ILE A 5 -2.78 20.24 18.26
N GLY A 6 -3.36 21.46 18.21
CA GLY A 6 -4.26 21.90 17.13
C GLY A 6 -3.60 22.38 15.83
N LYS A 7 -2.29 22.18 15.65
CA LYS A 7 -1.56 22.64 14.44
C LYS A 7 -1.02 21.49 13.57
N LEU A 8 -1.36 20.25 13.90
CA LEU A 8 -1.08 19.06 13.07
C LEU A 8 -2.26 18.66 12.16
N GLU A 9 -3.41 19.33 12.29
CA GLU A 9 -4.66 18.95 11.59
C GLU A 9 -4.78 19.52 10.16
N SER A 10 -3.84 20.35 9.71
CA SER A 10 -3.89 21.00 8.39
C SER A 10 -2.55 21.06 7.65
N SER A 11 -1.60 20.15 7.94
CA SER A 11 -0.28 20.20 7.32
C SER A 11 -0.17 19.27 6.12
N ASP A 12 -0.03 19.87 4.95
CA ASP A 12 0.59 19.30 3.73
C ASP A 12 2.10 19.08 3.93
N ASP A 13 2.52 18.67 5.13
CA ASP A 13 3.87 18.23 5.44
C ASP A 13 4.04 16.78 4.97
N PRO A 14 4.96 16.50 4.01
CA PRO A 14 5.25 15.14 3.57
C PRO A 14 5.66 14.20 4.71
N SER A 15 6.27 14.74 5.77
CA SER A 15 6.68 13.98 6.96
C SER A 15 5.47 13.48 7.76
N ALA A 16 4.50 14.36 8.02
CA ALA A 16 3.23 13.99 8.65
C ALA A 16 2.42 13.01 7.77
N ALA A 17 2.46 13.16 6.44
CA ALA A 17 1.84 12.20 5.51
C ALA A 17 2.50 10.81 5.59
N ALA A 18 3.83 10.74 5.60
CA ALA A 18 4.57 9.49 5.76
C ALA A 18 4.25 8.79 7.09
N LEU A 19 4.17 9.54 8.21
CA LEU A 19 3.80 8.98 9.51
C LEU A 19 2.37 8.40 9.52
N ARG A 20 1.40 9.05 8.87
CA ARG A 20 0.04 8.52 8.73
C ARG A 20 -0.01 7.23 7.90
N VAL A 21 0.80 7.13 6.85
CA VAL A 21 0.94 5.89 6.06
C VAL A 21 1.49 4.76 6.94
N ILE A 22 2.53 5.05 7.73
CA ILE A 22 3.15 4.09 8.65
C ILE A 22 2.13 3.56 9.66
N ASP A 23 1.46 4.45 10.40
CA ASP A 23 0.44 4.12 11.41
C ASP A 23 -0.70 3.26 10.82
N HIS A 24 -1.16 3.59 9.61
CA HIS A 24 -2.21 2.85 8.93
C HIS A 24 -1.81 1.40 8.59
N PHE A 25 -0.58 1.18 8.12
CA PHE A 25 -0.09 -0.18 7.83
C PHE A 25 0.25 -0.98 9.09
N ASP A 26 0.70 -0.31 10.15
CA ASP A 26 1.00 -0.95 11.42
C ASP A 26 -0.32 -1.42 12.09
N ARG A 27 -1.40 -0.61 12.06
CA ARG A 27 -2.77 -1.04 12.44
C ARG A 27 -3.27 -2.27 11.66
N LEU A 28 -3.00 -2.37 10.37
CA LEU A 28 -3.40 -3.54 9.57
C LEU A 28 -2.69 -4.83 10.03
N VAL A 29 -1.48 -4.73 10.60
CA VAL A 29 -0.80 -5.86 11.24
C VAL A 29 -1.47 -6.21 12.58
N GLU A 30 -1.73 -5.20 13.43
CA GLU A 30 -2.39 -5.37 14.73
C GLU A 30 -3.77 -6.03 14.62
N GLU A 31 -4.58 -5.55 13.66
CA GLU A 31 -5.93 -6.06 13.36
C GLU A 31 -5.92 -7.43 12.64
N ARG A 32 -4.74 -7.98 12.32
CA ARG A 32 -4.55 -9.20 11.51
C ARG A 32 -5.34 -9.15 10.20
N ALA A 33 -5.23 -8.03 9.49
CA ALA A 33 -6.01 -7.76 8.30
C ALA A 33 -5.78 -8.81 7.19
N THR A 34 -6.77 -8.98 6.32
CA THR A 34 -6.58 -9.84 5.13
C THR A 34 -5.66 -9.19 4.11
N ALA A 35 -4.90 -9.98 3.34
CA ALA A 35 -4.10 -9.47 2.23
C ALA A 35 -4.89 -8.60 1.23
N ALA A 36 -6.20 -8.87 1.06
CA ALA A 36 -7.08 -8.03 0.24
C ALA A 36 -7.37 -6.65 0.86
N ALA A 37 -7.40 -6.54 2.19
CA ALA A 37 -7.52 -5.25 2.88
C ALA A 37 -6.24 -4.42 2.75
N VAL A 38 -5.06 -5.06 2.86
CA VAL A 38 -3.75 -4.39 2.66
C VAL A 38 -3.65 -3.77 1.28
N VAL A 39 -4.04 -4.49 0.22
CA VAL A 39 -4.03 -3.94 -1.15
C VAL A 39 -5.05 -2.82 -1.34
N ARG A 40 -6.25 -2.91 -0.74
CA ARG A 40 -7.24 -1.82 -0.80
C ARG A 40 -6.74 -0.56 -0.11
N ALA A 41 -6.10 -0.68 1.06
CA ALA A 41 -5.49 0.44 1.76
C ALA A 41 -4.37 1.08 0.91
N MET A 42 -3.50 0.26 0.32
CA MET A 42 -2.46 0.71 -0.61
C MET A 42 -3.03 1.46 -1.81
N ALA A 43 -4.08 0.95 -2.48
CA ALA A 43 -4.73 1.62 -3.62
C ALA A 43 -5.38 2.96 -3.22
N ALA A 44 -6.06 2.99 -2.06
CA ALA A 44 -6.71 4.20 -1.55
C ALA A 44 -5.70 5.29 -1.18
N LEU A 45 -4.61 4.93 -0.50
CA LEU A 45 -3.54 5.85 -0.11
C LEU A 45 -2.71 6.34 -1.31
N ALA A 46 -2.49 5.50 -2.32
CA ALA A 46 -1.78 5.88 -3.54
C ALA A 46 -2.63 6.73 -4.50
N GLY A 47 -3.97 6.66 -4.41
CA GLY A 47 -4.85 7.29 -5.39
C GLY A 47 -4.78 6.66 -6.79
N CYS A 48 -4.13 5.50 -6.94
CA CYS A 48 -4.03 4.73 -8.19
C CYS A 48 -4.35 3.24 -7.95
N PRO A 49 -4.65 2.44 -9.00
CA PRO A 49 -4.85 1.01 -8.83
C PRO A 49 -3.60 0.32 -8.30
N ALA A 50 -3.80 -0.66 -7.42
CA ALA A 50 -2.71 -1.38 -6.75
C ALA A 50 -2.99 -2.87 -6.66
N GLY A 51 -1.94 -3.67 -6.44
CA GLY A 51 -2.08 -5.12 -6.37
C GLY A 51 -1.07 -5.89 -5.53
N LEU A 52 -1.37 -7.18 -5.37
CA LEU A 52 -0.54 -8.24 -4.79
C LEU A 52 -0.61 -9.47 -5.69
N HIS A 53 0.54 -9.99 -6.07
CA HIS A 53 0.70 -11.33 -6.63
C HIS A 53 1.22 -12.21 -5.50
N ASP A 54 0.51 -13.27 -5.16
CA ASP A 54 0.90 -14.28 -4.19
C ASP A 54 1.14 -15.59 -4.96
N ALA A 55 2.43 -15.88 -5.21
CA ALA A 55 2.84 -17.01 -6.03
C ALA A 55 2.71 -18.34 -5.28
N GLU A 56 2.81 -18.33 -3.95
CA GLU A 56 2.67 -19.50 -3.09
C GLU A 56 1.23 -20.05 -3.12
N ARG A 57 0.25 -19.15 -3.23
CA ARG A 57 -1.18 -19.48 -3.32
C ARG A 57 -1.73 -19.42 -4.75
N GLY A 58 -0.92 -18.99 -5.73
CA GLY A 58 -1.34 -18.81 -7.12
C GLY A 58 -2.44 -17.76 -7.32
N VAL A 59 -2.53 -16.76 -6.43
CA VAL A 59 -3.60 -15.75 -6.47
C VAL A 59 -3.06 -14.36 -6.79
N VAL A 60 -3.76 -13.68 -7.69
CA VAL A 60 -3.55 -12.27 -8.00
C VAL A 60 -4.66 -11.47 -7.30
N ARG A 61 -4.33 -10.28 -6.79
CA ARG A 61 -5.30 -9.38 -6.17
C ARG A 61 -5.04 -7.96 -6.62
N ARG A 62 -6.02 -7.35 -7.29
CA ARG A 62 -5.94 -5.98 -7.82
C ARG A 62 -7.17 -5.18 -7.42
N PHE A 63 -7.00 -3.95 -6.97
CA PHE A 63 -8.08 -3.05 -6.56
C PHE A 63 -7.82 -1.64 -7.07
N ASP A 64 -8.89 -0.87 -7.28
CA ASP A 64 -8.79 0.56 -7.56
C ASP A 64 -8.85 1.42 -6.27
N PRO A 65 -8.64 2.74 -6.35
CA PRO A 65 -8.64 3.63 -5.18
C PRO A 65 -9.96 3.70 -4.43
N ALA A 66 -11.07 3.34 -5.07
CA ALA A 66 -12.38 3.23 -4.41
C ALA A 66 -12.58 1.86 -3.73
N GLY A 67 -11.54 1.03 -3.67
CA GLY A 67 -11.57 -0.32 -3.11
C GLY A 67 -12.33 -1.34 -3.97
N ARG A 68 -12.74 -1.00 -5.20
CA ARG A 68 -13.47 -1.91 -6.08
C ARG A 68 -12.49 -2.94 -6.65
N ARG A 69 -12.93 -4.21 -6.72
CA ARG A 69 -12.14 -5.30 -7.28
C ARG A 69 -11.97 -5.09 -8.79
N LEU A 70 -10.73 -5.12 -9.26
CA LEU A 70 -10.42 -5.11 -10.69
C LEU A 70 -10.16 -6.54 -11.20
N PRO A 71 -10.23 -6.78 -12.52
CA PRO A 71 -9.80 -8.03 -13.12
C PRO A 71 -8.33 -8.35 -12.80
N ASP A 72 -8.02 -9.63 -12.70
CA ASP A 72 -6.74 -10.17 -12.23
C ASP A 72 -5.62 -10.12 -13.30
N THR A 73 -5.63 -9.07 -14.12
CA THR A 73 -4.60 -8.74 -15.10
C THR A 73 -3.57 -7.78 -14.50
N GLU A 74 -2.31 -8.22 -14.42
CA GLU A 74 -1.18 -7.39 -13.98
C GLU A 74 -0.74 -6.44 -15.11
N HIS A 75 -0.71 -5.13 -14.85
CA HIS A 75 -0.19 -4.15 -15.81
C HIS A 75 1.35 -4.19 -15.85
N VAL A 76 1.90 -4.33 -17.06
CA VAL A 76 3.34 -4.59 -17.30
C VAL A 76 4.24 -3.42 -16.85
N SER A 77 3.73 -2.19 -16.85
CA SER A 77 4.43 -0.95 -16.53
C SER A 77 4.31 -0.49 -15.06
N SER A 78 3.94 -1.38 -14.14
CA SER A 78 3.77 -1.06 -12.72
C SER A 78 5.08 -0.92 -11.95
N ALA A 79 5.11 0.00 -10.97
CA ALA A 79 6.14 0.02 -9.93
C ALA A 79 5.90 -1.15 -8.96
N ARG A 80 6.92 -1.96 -8.69
CA ARG A 80 6.78 -3.27 -8.02
C ARG A 80 7.82 -3.47 -6.93
N LEU A 81 7.42 -4.09 -5.82
CA LEU A 81 8.32 -4.54 -4.77
C LEU A 81 8.04 -5.99 -4.37
N ALA A 82 9.09 -6.80 -4.25
CA ALA A 82 9.00 -8.18 -3.77
C ALA A 82 8.70 -8.20 -2.26
N VAL A 83 7.88 -9.16 -1.81
CA VAL A 83 7.62 -9.36 -0.39
C VAL A 83 8.80 -10.08 0.25
N PRO A 84 9.50 -9.51 1.26
CA PRO A 84 10.69 -10.14 1.81
C PRO A 84 10.41 -11.53 2.39
N GLY A 85 11.30 -12.48 2.13
CA GLY A 85 11.19 -13.85 2.62
C GLY A 85 10.16 -14.72 1.90
N ARG A 86 9.48 -14.21 0.86
CA ARG A 86 8.50 -14.97 0.06
C ARG A 86 8.93 -14.98 -1.39
N ILE A 87 8.95 -16.16 -2.00
CA ILE A 87 9.44 -16.31 -3.37
C ILE A 87 8.29 -16.07 -4.35
N GLY A 88 8.50 -15.19 -5.34
CA GLY A 88 7.50 -14.86 -6.36
C GLY A 88 6.38 -13.92 -5.89
N THR A 89 6.20 -13.72 -4.58
CA THR A 89 5.19 -12.81 -4.03
C THR A 89 5.64 -11.35 -4.12
N ARG A 90 4.77 -10.46 -4.65
CA ARG A 90 5.08 -9.03 -4.89
C ARG A 90 3.87 -8.13 -4.79
N VAL A 91 4.06 -6.90 -4.32
CA VAL A 91 3.06 -5.81 -4.37
C VAL A 91 3.38 -4.82 -5.49
N TRP A 92 2.37 -4.09 -5.99
CA TRP A 92 2.55 -3.13 -7.08
C TRP A 92 1.59 -1.94 -7.05
N LEU A 93 2.00 -0.85 -7.72
CA LEU A 93 1.22 0.35 -8.01
C LEU A 93 1.16 0.60 -9.52
N GLU A 94 -0.01 0.98 -10.04
CA GLU A 94 -0.25 1.24 -11.46
C GLU A 94 -0.30 2.75 -11.74
N ARG A 95 0.86 3.32 -12.09
CA ARG A 95 1.00 4.69 -12.58
C ARG A 95 1.58 4.72 -14.02
N PRO A 96 0.87 4.21 -15.04
CA PRO A 96 1.39 4.18 -16.40
C PRO A 96 1.63 5.58 -17.00
N ASP A 97 0.81 6.57 -16.62
CA ASP A 97 0.78 7.91 -17.24
C ASP A 97 1.07 9.06 -16.25
N ALA A 98 1.54 8.74 -15.03
CA ALA A 98 1.79 9.71 -13.96
C ALA A 98 3.24 9.63 -13.46
N ALA A 99 3.78 10.77 -13.02
CA ALA A 99 5.03 10.77 -12.26
C ALA A 99 4.87 9.94 -10.98
N ALA A 100 5.95 9.28 -10.55
CA ALA A 100 5.98 8.58 -9.26
C ALA A 100 5.74 9.58 -8.12
N ASP A 101 4.82 9.24 -7.22
CA ASP A 101 4.58 10.02 -6.01
C ASP A 101 5.72 9.78 -5.01
N PRO A 102 6.20 10.79 -4.27
CA PRO A 102 7.20 10.60 -3.22
C PRO A 102 6.85 9.50 -2.19
N LEU A 103 5.57 9.25 -1.95
CA LEU A 103 5.08 8.21 -1.03
C LEU A 103 5.01 6.81 -1.68
N ASP A 104 5.10 6.65 -3.00
CA ASP A 104 4.95 5.35 -3.67
C ASP A 104 5.92 4.28 -3.13
N SER A 105 7.18 4.65 -2.95
CA SER A 105 8.21 3.77 -2.40
C SER A 105 7.89 3.35 -0.96
N LEU A 106 7.37 4.28 -0.14
CA LEU A 106 6.97 4.00 1.24
C LEU A 106 5.73 3.11 1.30
N LEU A 107 4.74 3.36 0.44
CA LEU A 107 3.52 2.57 0.31
C LEU A 107 3.85 1.13 -0.10
N LEU A 108 4.72 0.95 -1.10
CA LEU A 108 5.20 -0.36 -1.52
C LEU A 108 5.98 -1.07 -0.40
N GLU A 109 6.91 -0.39 0.28
CA GLU A 109 7.67 -1.00 1.39
C GLU A 109 6.75 -1.44 2.53
N ARG A 110 5.84 -0.56 2.96
CA ARG A 110 4.93 -0.85 4.08
C ARG A 110 3.95 -1.96 3.71
N ALA A 111 3.33 -1.92 2.53
CA ALA A 111 2.48 -3.01 2.06
C ALA A 111 3.23 -4.35 1.98
N ALA A 112 4.48 -4.36 1.50
CA ALA A 112 5.29 -5.57 1.44
C ALA A 112 5.59 -6.15 2.83
N ARG A 113 5.99 -5.31 3.80
CA ARG A 113 6.22 -5.73 5.20
C ARG A 113 4.93 -6.19 5.89
N THR A 114 3.81 -5.50 5.68
CA THR A 114 2.51 -5.90 6.24
C THR A 114 2.06 -7.25 5.67
N VAL A 115 2.20 -7.50 4.37
CA VAL A 115 1.92 -8.83 3.76
C VAL A 115 2.87 -9.91 4.28
N GLN A 116 4.15 -9.58 4.53
CA GLN A 116 5.11 -10.50 5.16
C GLN A 116 4.66 -10.90 6.57
N ALA A 117 4.18 -9.94 7.37
CA ALA A 117 3.78 -10.17 8.76
C ALA A 117 2.47 -10.96 8.94
N LEU A 118 1.64 -11.07 7.88
CA LEU A 118 0.25 -11.57 7.94
C LEU A 118 0.03 -13.02 7.46
N ASN A 119 1.10 -13.84 7.38
CA ASN A 119 1.21 -15.27 6.98
C ASN A 119 1.54 -15.55 5.51
#